data_AF-A0A6I9NW29-F1
#
_entry.id   AF-A0A6I9NW29-F1
#
_cell.length_a   1.000
_cell.length_b   1.000
_cell.length_c   1.000
_cell.angle_alpha   90.00
_cell.angle_beta   90.00
_cell.angle_gamma   90.00
#
_symmetry.space_group_name_H-M   'P 1'
#
loop_
_entity.id
_entity.type
_entity.pdbx_description
1 polymer ?
#
loop_
_entity_poly.entity_id
_entity_poly.type
_entity_poly.pdbx_seq_one_letter_code
_entity_poly.pdbx_strand_id
1 'polypeptide(L)'
;MAQWGQLQMLDCKYLEQVDQLYDDSFPMDIRQYLSRWIESIDWDTVADQDSLATVRFHDLLAQLDDQHSRFALENNFLLQHNIRKIKRNLQDRFQEDPIHMAMIISKNLKEEKKILDGAKNRQDIPLTSMLSE
;
A
#
# COMPACT_ATOMS: atom_id res chain seq x y z
N MET A 1 -0.14 -0.46 -15.21
CA MET A 1 -1.21 -0.58 -14.20
C MET A 1 -0.58 -0.93 -12.86
N ALA A 2 -1.00 -0.31 -11.75
CA ALA A 2 -0.46 -0.61 -10.42
C ALA A 2 -0.81 -2.05 -10.00
N GLN A 3 0.05 -2.70 -9.21
CA GLN A 3 -0.18 -4.01 -8.61
C GLN A 3 -1.49 -4.02 -7.80
N TRP A 4 -1.77 -2.95 -7.06
CA TRP A 4 -3.03 -2.80 -6.33
C TRP A 4 -4.27 -2.90 -7.23
N GLY A 5 -4.22 -2.25 -8.41
CA GLY A 5 -5.32 -2.30 -9.36
C GLY A 5 -5.56 -3.72 -9.89
N GLN A 6 -4.52 -4.54 -10.01
CA GLN A 6 -4.67 -5.94 -10.44
C GLN A 6 -5.32 -6.78 -9.33
N LEU A 7 -4.98 -6.55 -8.06
CA LEU A 7 -5.59 -7.24 -6.93
C LEU A 7 -7.09 -6.97 -6.83
N GLN A 8 -7.49 -5.72 -7.05
CA GLN A 8 -8.90 -5.32 -7.01
C GLN A 8 -9.77 -5.98 -8.08
N MET A 9 -9.17 -6.58 -9.12
CA MET A 9 -9.87 -7.30 -10.18
C MET A 9 -10.01 -8.80 -9.92
N LEU A 10 -9.47 -9.31 -8.80
CA LEU A 10 -9.54 -10.72 -8.46
C LEU A 10 -10.91 -11.09 -7.87
N ASP A 11 -11.24 -12.39 -7.92
CA ASP A 11 -12.43 -12.94 -7.26
C ASP A 11 -12.42 -12.72 -5.74
N CYS A 12 -13.61 -12.75 -5.14
CA CYS A 12 -13.85 -12.57 -3.69
C CYS A 12 -12.90 -13.42 -2.81
N LYS A 13 -12.65 -14.68 -3.19
CA LYS A 13 -11.76 -15.60 -2.45
C LYS A 13 -10.30 -15.13 -2.34
N TYR A 14 -9.84 -14.31 -3.30
CA TYR A 14 -8.50 -13.72 -3.28
C TYR A 14 -8.52 -12.37 -2.58
N LEU A 15 -9.61 -11.60 -2.71
CA LEU A 15 -9.79 -10.35 -1.95
C LEU A 15 -9.83 -10.63 -0.44
N GLU A 16 -10.42 -11.73 0.00
CA GLU A 16 -10.37 -12.18 1.40
C GLU A 16 -8.93 -12.47 1.88
N GLN A 17 -8.06 -13.01 1.01
CA GLN A 17 -6.65 -13.22 1.33
C GLN A 17 -5.89 -11.89 1.42
N VAL A 18 -6.23 -10.92 0.57
CA VAL A 18 -5.69 -9.56 0.64
C VAL A 18 -6.16 -8.88 1.92
N ASP A 19 -7.42 -9.01 2.30
CA ASP A 19 -7.98 -8.45 3.53
C ASP A 19 -7.23 -8.96 4.77
N GLN A 20 -7.09 -10.28 4.89
CA GLN A 20 -6.33 -10.92 5.98
C GLN A 20 -4.85 -10.50 6.03
N LEU A 21 -4.24 -10.18 4.88
CA LEU A 21 -2.86 -9.67 4.84
C LEU A 21 -2.75 -8.31 5.56
N TYR A 22 -3.82 -7.51 5.55
CA TYR A 22 -3.82 -6.12 6.03
C TYR A 22 -4.42 -5.91 7.42
N ASP A 23 -5.15 -6.86 8.00
CA ASP A 23 -5.85 -6.74 9.30
C ASP A 23 -4.99 -6.11 10.42
N ASP A 24 -3.73 -6.54 10.58
CA ASP A 24 -2.84 -6.05 11.65
C ASP A 24 -1.49 -5.51 11.13
N SER A 25 -1.28 -5.45 9.81
CA SER A 25 0.05 -5.20 9.23
C SER A 25 0.30 -3.73 8.89
N PHE A 26 -0.35 -3.19 7.87
CA PHE A 26 -0.17 -1.83 7.37
C PHE A 26 -1.53 -1.28 6.94
N PRO A 27 -1.84 0.02 7.10
CA PRO A 27 -3.19 0.49 6.78
C PRO A 27 -3.52 0.33 5.28
N MET A 28 -4.57 -0.45 4.97
CA MET A 28 -5.00 -0.72 3.59
C MET A 28 -5.33 0.57 2.83
N ASP A 29 -5.91 1.57 3.51
CA ASP A 29 -6.15 2.90 2.97
C ASP A 29 -4.88 3.51 2.34
N ILE A 30 -3.76 3.45 3.05
CA ILE A 30 -2.48 4.01 2.57
C ILE A 30 -1.96 3.19 1.40
N ARG A 31 -2.04 1.86 1.51
CA ARG A 31 -1.67 0.94 0.43
C ARG A 31 -2.41 1.27 -0.87
N GLN A 32 -3.69 1.62 -0.78
CA GLN A 32 -4.52 2.02 -1.91
C GLN A 32 -4.17 3.41 -2.43
N TYR A 33 -4.25 4.45 -1.58
CA TYR A 33 -4.08 5.84 -1.99
C TYR A 33 -2.69 6.10 -2.58
N LEU A 34 -1.66 5.49 -2.00
CA LEU A 34 -0.26 5.68 -2.41
C LEU A 34 0.27 4.50 -3.21
N SER A 35 -0.59 3.65 -3.77
CA SER A 35 -0.21 2.42 -4.48
C SER A 35 0.93 2.62 -5.47
N ARG A 36 0.83 3.63 -6.35
CA ARG A 36 1.88 3.94 -7.34
C ARG A 36 3.21 4.36 -6.71
N TRP A 37 3.16 5.16 -5.64
CA TRP A 37 4.37 5.63 -4.97
C TRP A 37 5.04 4.49 -4.19
N ILE A 38 4.26 3.73 -3.43
CA ILE A 38 4.73 2.54 -2.70
C ILE A 38 5.38 1.56 -3.67
N GLU A 39 4.73 1.25 -4.79
CA GLU A 39 5.23 0.27 -5.77
C GLU A 39 6.46 0.76 -6.56
N SER A 40 6.76 2.06 -6.53
CA SER A 40 7.97 2.63 -7.18
C SER A 40 9.25 2.51 -6.34
N ILE A 41 9.13 2.10 -5.08
CA ILE A 41 10.24 2.04 -4.12
C ILE A 41 10.73 0.60 -3.99
N ASP A 42 12.06 0.43 -3.96
CA ASP A 42 12.69 -0.83 -3.61
C ASP A 42 12.72 -1.03 -2.09
N TRP A 43 11.61 -1.54 -1.55
CA TRP A 43 11.46 -1.75 -0.11
C TRP A 43 12.39 -2.82 0.46
N ASP A 44 12.99 -3.69 -0.37
CA ASP A 44 13.99 -4.64 0.10
C ASP A 44 15.27 -3.90 0.51
N THR A 45 15.77 -3.03 -0.36
CA THR A 45 16.92 -2.17 -0.03
C THR A 45 16.62 -1.24 1.16
N VAL A 46 15.39 -0.71 1.25
CA VAL A 46 14.99 0.17 2.37
C VAL A 46 14.97 -0.60 3.69
N ALA A 47 14.52 -1.86 3.69
CA ALA A 47 14.47 -2.70 4.89
C ALA A 47 15.86 -3.10 5.41
N ASP A 48 16.90 -2.99 4.58
CA ASP A 48 18.30 -3.29 4.94
C ASP A 48 19.09 -2.04 5.35
N GLN A 49 18.51 -0.83 5.29
CA GLN A 49 19.21 0.44 5.50
C GLN A 49 18.45 1.41 6.40
N ASP A 50 18.86 1.54 7.67
CA ASP A 50 18.20 2.40 8.68
C ASP A 50 17.96 3.82 8.19
N SER A 51 19.03 4.48 7.74
CA SER A 51 18.95 5.88 7.28
C SER A 51 17.99 6.05 6.10
N LEU A 52 17.94 5.08 5.19
CA LEU A 52 17.03 5.11 4.05
C LEU A 52 15.59 4.85 4.49
N ALA A 53 15.37 3.93 5.46
CA ALA A 53 14.06 3.69 6.05
C ALA A 53 13.50 4.94 6.73
N THR A 54 14.32 5.67 7.49
CA THR A 54 13.92 6.95 8.10
C THR A 54 13.53 7.97 7.03
N VAL A 55 14.33 8.12 5.97
CA VAL A 55 14.01 9.03 4.85
C VAL A 55 12.69 8.63 4.20
N ARG A 56 12.49 7.35 3.87
CA ARG A 56 11.27 6.85 3.22
C ARG A 56 10.04 6.95 4.11
N PHE A 57 10.21 6.84 5.41
CA PHE A 57 9.14 7.09 6.37
C PHE A 57 8.69 8.56 6.34
N HIS A 58 9.62 9.51 6.35
CA HIS A 58 9.27 10.92 6.22
C HIS A 58 8.68 11.26 4.84
N ASP A 59 9.18 10.66 3.76
CA ASP A 59 8.59 10.78 2.44
C ASP A 59 7.13 10.29 2.43
N LEU A 60 6.85 9.15 3.08
CA LEU A 60 5.48 8.62 3.23
C LEU A 60 4.56 9.61 3.95
N LEU A 61 5.03 10.21 5.05
CA LEU A 61 4.26 11.22 5.78
C LEU A 61 3.99 12.46 4.92
N ALA A 62 4.96 12.88 4.10
CA ALA A 62 4.79 13.99 3.15
C ALA A 62 3.78 13.66 2.03
N GLN A 63 3.77 12.42 1.53
CA GLN A 63 2.75 11.97 0.57
C GLN A 63 1.34 12.03 1.18
N LEU A 64 1.18 11.69 2.46
CA LEU A 64 -0.11 11.82 3.16
C LEU A 64 -0.54 13.28 3.32
N ASP A 65 0.39 14.21 3.52
CA ASP A 65 0.10 15.64 3.57
C ASP A 65 -0.38 16.20 2.21
N ASP A 66 0.21 15.71 1.11
CA ASP A 66 -0.26 16.02 -0.25
C ASP A 66 -1.68 15.47 -0.49
N GLN A 67 -1.95 14.21 -0.11
CA GLN A 67 -3.31 13.65 -0.22
C GLN A 67 -4.32 14.39 0.65
N HIS A 68 -3.94 14.78 1.88
CA HIS A 68 -4.80 15.60 2.73
C HIS A 68 -5.15 16.94 2.07
N SER A 69 -4.17 17.59 1.45
CA SER A 69 -4.37 18.85 0.74
C SER A 69 -5.33 18.70 -0.44
N ARG A 70 -5.26 17.58 -1.19
CA ARG A 70 -6.20 17.27 -2.28
C ARG A 70 -7.64 17.09 -1.75
N PHE A 71 -7.82 16.29 -0.70
CA PHE A 71 -9.14 16.12 -0.08
C PHE A 71 -9.70 17.40 0.55
N ALA A 72 -8.83 18.35 0.94
CA ALA A 72 -9.22 19.68 1.37
C ALA A 72 -9.83 20.50 0.22
N LEU A 73 -9.22 20.47 -0.96
CA LEU A 73 -9.75 21.14 -2.15
C LEU A 73 -11.09 20.56 -2.61
N GLU A 74 -11.27 19.25 -2.45
CA GLU A 74 -12.51 18.54 -2.78
C GLU A 74 -13.61 18.68 -1.71
N ASN A 75 -13.35 19.42 -0.62
CA ASN A 75 -14.24 19.54 0.54
C ASN A 75 -14.67 18.19 1.17
N ASN A 76 -13.84 17.15 1.04
CA ASN A 76 -14.14 15.84 1.58
C ASN A 76 -13.70 15.72 3.05
N PHE A 77 -14.58 16.18 3.96
CA PHE A 77 -14.29 16.23 5.40
C PHE A 77 -13.95 14.85 6.00
N LEU A 78 -14.66 13.80 5.59
CA LEU A 78 -14.45 12.44 6.10
C LEU A 78 -13.05 11.93 5.73
N LEU A 79 -12.65 12.06 4.47
CA LEU A 79 -11.33 11.61 4.01
C LEU A 79 -10.19 12.44 4.63
N GLN A 80 -10.38 13.75 4.80
CA GLN A 80 -9.40 14.58 5.54
C GLN A 80 -9.21 14.10 6.98
N HIS A 81 -10.31 13.82 7.69
CA HIS A 81 -10.23 13.29 9.05
C HIS A 81 -9.51 11.94 9.09
N ASN A 82 -9.83 11.04 8.17
CA ASN A 82 -9.21 9.72 8.07
C ASN A 82 -7.70 9.81 7.83
N ILE A 83 -7.25 10.62 6.87
CA ILE A 83 -5.81 10.80 6.61
C ILE A 83 -5.08 11.35 7.84
N ARG A 84 -5.64 12.32 8.56
CA ARG A 84 -5.03 12.83 9.81
C ARG A 84 -4.94 11.76 10.90
N LYS A 85 -5.95 10.89 11.01
CA LYS A 85 -5.94 9.77 11.97
C LYS A 85 -4.88 8.74 11.59
N ILE A 86 -4.86 8.35 10.31
CA ILE A 86 -3.91 7.39 9.76
C ILE A 86 -2.46 7.87 9.92
N LYS A 87 -2.18 9.14 9.59
CA LYS A 87 -0.85 9.73 9.74
C LYS A 87 -0.35 9.64 11.18
N ARG A 88 -1.19 10.02 12.16
CA ARG A 88 -0.85 9.91 13.59
C ARG A 88 -0.57 8.47 13.99
N ASN A 89 -1.43 7.53 13.60
CA ASN A 89 -1.24 6.11 13.90
C ASN A 89 0.07 5.55 13.31
N LEU A 90 0.48 5.99 12.11
CA LEU A 90 1.76 5.60 11.52
C LEU A 90 2.94 6.15 12.34
N GLN A 91 2.86 7.41 12.77
CA GLN A 91 3.89 8.01 13.62
C GLN A 91 4.02 7.27 14.94
N ASP A 92 2.90 7.03 15.62
CA ASP A 92 2.90 6.32 16.90
C ASP A 92 3.48 4.90 16.78
N ARG A 93 3.30 4.23 15.63
CA ARG A 93 3.73 2.84 15.43
C ARG A 93 5.15 2.69 14.88
N PHE A 94 5.59 3.57 13.99
CA PHE A 94 6.81 3.34 13.18
C PHE A 94 7.85 4.45 13.28
N GLN A 95 7.58 5.56 13.98
CA GLN A 95 8.55 6.66 14.07
C GLN A 95 9.85 6.23 14.76
N GLU A 96 9.77 5.39 15.79
CA GLU A 96 10.93 4.88 16.52
C GLU A 96 11.62 3.70 15.82
N ASP A 97 10.91 3.01 14.90
CA ASP A 97 11.44 1.91 14.10
C ASP A 97 10.92 1.95 12.65
N PRO A 98 11.47 2.85 11.81
CA PRO A 98 11.08 2.96 10.40
C PRO A 98 11.46 1.74 9.57
N ILE A 99 12.49 0.99 9.96
CA ILE A 99 12.89 -0.25 9.28
C ILE A 99 11.76 -1.27 9.37
N HIS A 100 11.13 -1.42 10.54
CA HIS A 100 10.03 -2.36 10.71
C HIS A 100 8.86 -2.07 9.74
N MET A 101 8.57 -0.78 9.49
CA MET A 101 7.61 -0.39 8.45
C MET A 101 8.04 -0.89 7.06
N ALA A 102 9.29 -0.64 6.68
CA ALA A 102 9.81 -1.05 5.38
C ALA A 102 9.75 -2.58 5.19
N MET A 103 10.08 -3.34 6.24
CA MET A 103 9.95 -4.80 6.26
C MET A 103 8.50 -5.26 6.05
N ILE A 104 7.54 -4.63 6.73
CA ILE A 104 6.11 -4.95 6.56
C ILE A 104 5.67 -4.65 5.13
N ILE A 105 6.01 -3.48 4.59
CA ILE A 105 5.62 -3.10 3.22
C ILE A 105 6.23 -4.07 2.21
N SER A 106 7.53 -4.37 2.32
CA SER A 106 8.19 -5.36 1.45
C SER A 106 7.49 -6.72 1.51
N LYS A 107 7.23 -7.23 2.72
CA LYS A 107 6.53 -8.50 2.92
C LYS A 107 5.15 -8.48 2.26
N ASN A 108 4.35 -7.45 2.50
CA ASN A 108 3.00 -7.36 1.95
C ASN A 108 3.02 -7.32 0.42
N LEU A 109 3.91 -6.53 -0.19
CA LEU A 109 4.04 -6.47 -1.65
C LEU A 109 4.46 -7.82 -2.25
N LYS A 110 5.26 -8.62 -1.55
CA LYS A 110 5.65 -9.97 -1.96
C LYS A 110 4.49 -10.96 -1.83
N GLU A 111 3.74 -10.92 -0.73
CA GLU A 111 2.55 -11.77 -0.54
C GLU A 111 1.44 -11.43 -1.56
N GLU A 112 1.21 -10.16 -1.84
CA GLU A 112 0.31 -9.71 -2.91
C GLU A 112 0.68 -10.29 -4.28
N LYS A 113 1.98 -10.32 -4.62
CA LYS A 113 2.46 -10.95 -5.86
C LYS A 113 2.16 -12.45 -5.89
N LYS A 114 2.35 -13.16 -4.76
CA LYS A 114 2.00 -14.58 -4.66
C LYS A 114 0.50 -14.81 -4.85
N ILE A 115 -0.35 -13.94 -4.31
CA ILE A 115 -1.81 -14.00 -4.51
C ILE A 115 -2.13 -13.81 -6.00
N LEU A 116 -1.55 -12.80 -6.66
CA LEU A 116 -1.74 -12.56 -8.10
C LEU A 116 -1.29 -13.75 -8.95
N ASP A 117 -0.13 -14.31 -8.66
CA ASP A 117 0.41 -15.46 -9.40
C ASP A 117 -0.46 -16.71 -9.17
N GLY A 118 -0.96 -16.90 -7.94
CA GLY A 118 -1.93 -17.94 -7.59
C GLY A 118 -3.25 -17.82 -8.33
N ALA A 119 -3.72 -16.60 -8.62
CA ALA A 119 -4.92 -16.34 -9.42
C ALA A 119 -4.69 -16.56 -10.92
N LYS A 120 -3.55 -16.08 -11.46
CA LYS A 120 -3.16 -16.27 -12.86
C LYS A 120 -3.06 -17.75 -13.23
N ASN A 121 -2.42 -18.55 -12.38
CA ASN A 121 -2.20 -19.97 -12.62
C ASN A 121 -3.51 -20.79 -12.61
N ARG A 122 -4.60 -20.27 -12.05
CA ARG A 122 -5.91 -20.93 -11.99
C ARG A 122 -6.92 -20.45 -13.04
N GLN A 123 -6.50 -19.57 -13.98
CA GLN A 123 -7.35 -18.96 -15.02
C GLN A 123 -8.53 -18.13 -14.49
N ASP A 124 -8.45 -17.60 -13.25
CA ASP A 124 -9.49 -16.71 -12.70
C ASP A 124 -9.30 -15.24 -13.14
N ILE A 125 -8.35 -14.97 -14.05
CA ILE A 125 -8.22 -13.68 -14.72
C ILE A 125 -8.64 -13.87 -16.17
N PRO A 126 -9.79 -13.30 -16.61
CA PRO A 126 -10.17 -13.34 -18.00
C PRO A 126 -9.07 -12.70 -18.86
N LEU A 127 -8.61 -13.44 -19.88
CA LEU A 127 -7.58 -13.04 -20.85
C LEU A 127 -7.88 -11.72 -21.59
N THR A 128 -9.07 -11.13 -21.40
CA THR A 128 -9.51 -9.89 -22.03
C THR A 128 -8.98 -8.62 -21.36
N SER A 129 -8.45 -8.66 -20.13
CA SER A 129 -7.92 -7.46 -19.44
C SER A 129 -6.45 -7.17 -19.73
N MET A 130 -5.73 -8.07 -20.44
CA MET A 130 -4.32 -7.88 -20.80
C MET A 130 -4.10 -7.17 -22.15
N LEU A 131 -5.18 -6.74 -22.84
CA LEU A 131 -5.12 -6.20 -24.20
C LEU A 131 -5.68 -4.78 -24.39
N SER A 132 -5.90 -4.00 -23.33
CA SER A 132 -6.19 -2.57 -23.48
C SER A 132 -4.96 -1.73 -23.11
N GLU A 133 -4.26 -1.33 -24.18
CA GLU A 133 -3.23 -0.28 -24.37
C GLU A 133 -2.77 0.56 -23.17
#